data_AF-A0A956DCC7-F1
#
_entry.id   AF-A0A956DCC7-F1
#
_cell.length_a   1.000
_cell.length_b   1.000
_cell.length_c   1.000
_cell.angle_alpha   90.00
_cell.angle_beta   90.00
_cell.angle_gamma   90.00
#
_symmetry.space_group_name_H-M   'P 1'
#
loop_
_entity.id
_entity.type
_entity.pdbx_description
1 polymer ?
#
loop_
_entity_poly.entity_id
_entity_poly.type
_entity_poly.pdbx_seq_one_letter_code
_entity_poly.pdbx_strand_id
1 'polypeptide(L)'
;MAHGSKKVVLLALGANLGIAIAKFVAFFLTAAASLMAEAIHSLADTGNQVLLLWGMKKAAKPPDERHPFGYKMESYFWSFIVAVMLFSLGGLFALYEGLHKIDELDAIREAGGTYEMAYPEVAIGVLVV
;
A
#
# COMPACT_ATOMS: atom_id res chain seq x y z
N MET A 1 18.62 -16.51 9.99
CA MET A 1 17.34 -16.48 10.72
C MET A 1 16.23 -16.10 9.75
N ALA A 2 15.50 -17.07 9.20
CA ALA A 2 14.31 -16.83 8.35
C ALA A 2 13.19 -17.85 8.60
N HIS A 3 13.36 -18.75 9.57
CA HIS A 3 12.42 -19.87 9.77
C HIS A 3 11.14 -19.45 10.51
N GLY A 4 11.13 -18.28 11.17
CA GLY A 4 9.92 -17.67 11.74
C GLY A 4 9.13 -16.76 10.78
N SER A 5 9.69 -16.40 9.61
CA SER A 5 9.13 -15.36 8.74
C SER A 5 7.89 -15.81 7.96
N LYS A 6 7.86 -17.05 7.42
CA LYS A 6 6.77 -17.46 6.51
C LYS A 6 5.42 -17.55 7.20
N LYS A 7 5.40 -18.07 8.44
CA LYS A 7 4.17 -18.17 9.26
C LYS A 7 3.63 -16.79 9.60
N VAL A 8 4.51 -15.86 9.97
CA VAL A 8 4.12 -14.47 10.26
C VAL A 8 3.55 -13.80 9.01
N VAL A 9 4.20 -13.94 7.84
CA VAL A 9 3.68 -13.36 6.59
C VAL A 9 2.33 -13.98 6.20
N LEU A 10 2.14 -15.29 6.40
CA LEU A 10 0.85 -15.94 6.15
C LEU A 10 -0.26 -15.49 7.12
N LEU A 11 0.06 -15.30 8.40
CA LEU A 11 -0.87 -14.75 9.39
C LEU A 11 -1.25 -13.31 9.02
N ALA A 12 -0.27 -12.50 8.65
CA ALA A 12 -0.49 -11.12 8.22
C ALA A 12 -1.34 -11.05 6.94
N LEU A 13 -1.11 -11.97 5.98
CA LEU A 13 -1.94 -12.14 4.79
C LEU A 13 -3.38 -12.46 5.12
N GLY A 14 -3.61 -13.44 6.00
CA GLY A 14 -4.96 -13.78 6.43
C GLY A 14 -5.66 -12.62 7.14
N ALA A 15 -4.95 -11.93 8.03
CA ALA A 15 -5.49 -10.80 8.78
C ALA A 15 -5.85 -9.62 7.86
N ASN A 16 -4.93 -9.21 6.99
CA ASN A 16 -5.17 -8.07 6.09
C ASN A 16 -6.25 -8.37 5.06
N LEU A 17 -6.31 -9.60 4.54
CA LEU A 17 -7.39 -10.00 3.64
C LEU A 17 -8.75 -9.99 4.36
N GLY A 18 -8.80 -10.51 5.59
CA GLY A 18 -10.02 -10.47 6.41
C GLY A 18 -10.50 -9.03 6.68
N ILE A 19 -9.58 -8.14 7.05
CA ILE A 19 -9.86 -6.72 7.26
C ILE A 19 -10.32 -6.05 5.96
N ALA A 20 -9.65 -6.31 4.84
CA ALA A 20 -10.02 -5.75 3.54
C ALA A 20 -11.46 -6.16 3.16
N ILE A 21 -11.81 -7.45 3.30
CA ILE A 21 -13.17 -7.94 3.04
C ILE A 21 -14.18 -7.24 3.95
N ALA A 22 -13.90 -7.15 5.26
CA ALA A 22 -14.80 -6.50 6.20
C ALA A 22 -15.01 -5.02 5.85
N LYS A 23 -13.95 -4.30 5.47
CA LYS A 23 -14.02 -2.90 5.04
C LYS A 23 -14.78 -2.72 3.73
N PHE A 24 -14.60 -3.61 2.75
CA PHE A 24 -15.38 -3.58 1.51
C PHE A 24 -16.87 -3.81 1.77
N VAL A 25 -17.21 -4.79 2.62
CA VAL A 25 -18.61 -5.02 3.03
C VAL A 25 -19.17 -3.79 3.72
N ALA A 26 -18.43 -3.21 4.68
CA ALA A 26 -18.84 -1.98 5.35
C ALA A 26 -19.02 -0.82 4.37
N PHE A 27 -18.14 -0.67 3.38
CA PHE A 27 -18.29 0.32 2.31
C PHE A 27 -19.57 0.11 1.51
N PHE A 28 -19.88 -1.10 1.04
CA PHE A 28 -21.13 -1.34 0.29
C PHE A 28 -22.40 -1.06 1.09
N LEU A 29 -22.35 -1.20 2.41
CA LEU A 29 -23.47 -0.90 3.30
C LEU A 29 -23.60 0.60 3.61
N THR A 30 -22.48 1.33 3.67
CA THR A 30 -22.44 2.74 4.12
C THR A 30 -22.25 3.76 2.99
N ALA A 31 -21.76 3.32 1.84
CA ALA A 31 -21.27 4.13 0.74
C ALA A 31 -20.22 5.20 1.15
N ALA A 32 -19.53 5.02 2.28
CA ALA A 32 -18.58 6.00 2.78
C ALA A 32 -17.25 5.95 2.00
N ALA A 33 -16.87 7.05 1.36
CA ALA A 33 -15.62 7.15 0.59
C ALA A 33 -14.37 6.83 1.42
N SER A 34 -14.34 7.20 2.71
CA SER A 34 -13.23 6.87 3.62
C SER A 34 -13.08 5.35 3.84
N LEU A 35 -14.18 4.61 3.92
CA LEU A 35 -14.15 3.15 4.05
C LEU A 35 -13.67 2.47 2.77
N MET A 36 -14.04 2.99 1.59
CA MET A 36 -13.52 2.51 0.31
C MET A 36 -12.01 2.65 0.25
N ALA A 37 -11.49 3.81 0.65
CA ALA A 37 -10.07 4.07 0.64
C ALA A 37 -9.29 3.18 1.63
N GLU A 38 -9.81 3.05 2.85
CA GLU A 38 -9.28 2.13 3.86
C GLU A 38 -9.32 0.66 3.39
N ALA A 39 -10.32 0.26 2.60
CA ALA A 39 -10.42 -1.08 2.02
C ALA A 39 -9.35 -1.31 0.94
N ILE A 40 -9.13 -0.32 0.06
CA ILE A 40 -8.08 -0.36 -0.96
C ILE A 40 -6.70 -0.42 -0.31
N HIS A 41 -6.47 0.31 0.78
CA HIS A 41 -5.21 0.25 1.53
C HIS A 41 -4.94 -1.16 2.07
N SER A 42 -5.91 -1.76 2.77
CA SER A 42 -5.76 -3.13 3.29
C SER A 42 -5.63 -4.18 2.17
N LEU A 43 -6.20 -3.94 0.99
CA LEU A 43 -5.97 -4.77 -0.19
C LEU A 43 -4.53 -4.64 -0.71
N ALA A 44 -3.98 -3.43 -0.78
CA ALA A 44 -2.60 -3.20 -1.17
C ALA A 44 -1.61 -3.92 -0.22
N ASP A 45 -1.87 -3.88 1.08
CA ASP A 45 -1.06 -4.61 2.06
C ASP A 45 -1.12 -6.13 1.88
N THR A 46 -2.29 -6.65 1.52
CA THR A 46 -2.45 -8.07 1.17
C THR A 46 -1.59 -8.40 -0.06
N GLY A 47 -1.57 -7.53 -1.07
CA GLY A 47 -0.70 -7.63 -2.23
C GLY A 47 0.79 -7.67 -1.87
N ASN A 48 1.23 -6.82 -0.95
CA ASN A 48 2.61 -6.79 -0.47
C ASN A 48 3.01 -8.13 0.16
N GLN A 49 2.14 -8.72 0.97
CA GLN A 49 2.39 -10.02 1.60
C GLN A 49 2.47 -11.15 0.55
N VAL A 50 1.64 -11.10 -0.50
CA VAL A 50 1.73 -12.04 -1.63
C VAL A 50 3.08 -11.94 -2.33
N LEU A 51 3.57 -10.71 -2.60
CA LEU A 51 4.88 -10.50 -3.22
C LEU A 51 6.02 -11.00 -2.34
N LEU A 52 5.97 -10.77 -1.03
CA LEU A 52 6.94 -11.32 -0.09
C LEU A 52 6.93 -12.85 -0.10
N LEU A 53 5.75 -13.48 -0.08
CA LEU A 53 5.64 -14.94 -0.17
C LEU A 53 6.20 -15.49 -1.48
N TRP A 54 6.00 -14.78 -2.59
CA TRP A 54 6.63 -15.11 -3.86
C TRP A 54 8.16 -15.06 -3.73
N GLY A 55 8.70 -13.98 -3.17
CA GLY A 55 10.15 -13.83 -2.97
C GLY A 55 10.74 -14.92 -2.09
N MET A 56 10.03 -15.32 -1.04
CA MET A 56 10.42 -16.46 -0.20
C MET A 56 10.38 -17.78 -0.98
N LYS A 57 9.38 -18.00 -1.83
CA LYS A 57 9.28 -19.20 -2.68
C LYS A 57 10.45 -19.28 -3.65
N LYS A 58 10.81 -18.16 -4.27
CA LYS A 58 11.97 -18.07 -5.15
C LYS A 58 13.28 -18.28 -4.42
N ALA A 59 13.44 -17.67 -3.25
CA ALA A 59 14.64 -17.84 -2.44
C ALA A 59 14.86 -19.27 -1.93
N ALA A 60 13.80 -20.07 -1.83
CA ALA A 60 13.84 -21.48 -1.46
C ALA A 60 14.23 -22.41 -2.63
N LYS A 61 14.42 -21.90 -3.85
CA LYS A 61 14.85 -22.71 -4.99
C LYS A 61 16.24 -23.32 -4.72
N PRO A 62 16.44 -24.63 -5.00
CA PRO A 62 17.75 -25.26 -4.83
C PRO A 62 18.80 -24.65 -5.79
N PRO A 63 20.10 -24.74 -5.45
CA PRO A 63 21.18 -24.32 -6.34
C PRO A 63 21.13 -25.03 -7.70
N ASP A 64 21.56 -24.32 -8.74
CA ASP A 64 21.74 -24.87 -10.09
C ASP A 64 23.06 -24.37 -10.69
N GLU A 65 23.39 -24.82 -11.91
CA GLU A 65 24.64 -24.45 -12.59
C GLU A 65 24.80 -22.94 -12.77
N ARG A 66 23.69 -22.19 -12.90
CA ARG A 66 23.72 -20.73 -13.03
C ARG A 66 23.88 -20.04 -11.67
N HIS A 67 23.41 -20.66 -10.58
CA HIS A 67 23.51 -20.14 -9.22
C HIS A 67 24.05 -21.22 -8.27
N PRO A 68 25.37 -21.48 -8.28
CA PRO A 68 25.99 -22.54 -7.48
C PRO A 68 25.80 -22.35 -5.96
N PHE A 69 25.65 -21.10 -5.52
CA PHE A 69 25.40 -20.73 -4.12
C PHE A 69 23.91 -20.72 -3.74
N GLY A 70 23.02 -21.02 -4.68
CA GLY A 70 21.57 -21.00 -4.50
C GLY A 70 20.95 -19.62 -4.56
N TYR A 71 19.66 -19.56 -4.23
CA TYR A 71 18.80 -18.39 -4.49
C TYR A 71 18.41 -17.60 -3.24
N LYS A 72 19.03 -17.87 -2.09
CA LYS A 72 18.63 -17.27 -0.79
C LYS A 72 18.57 -15.73 -0.81
N MET A 73 19.38 -15.08 -1.65
CA MET A 73 19.39 -13.62 -1.78
C MET A 73 18.15 -13.05 -2.48
N GLU A 74 17.39 -13.87 -3.23
CA GLU A 74 16.18 -13.40 -3.91
C GLU A 74 15.16 -12.80 -2.93
N SER A 75 15.10 -13.27 -1.67
CA SER A 75 14.17 -12.70 -0.70
C SER A 75 14.45 -11.21 -0.43
N TYR A 76 15.72 -10.80 -0.44
CA TYR A 76 16.08 -9.39 -0.25
C TYR A 76 15.71 -8.56 -1.48
N PHE A 77 15.91 -9.11 -2.68
CA PHE A 77 15.50 -8.46 -3.92
C PHE A 77 13.99 -8.22 -3.94
N TRP A 78 13.18 -9.23 -3.61
CA TRP A 78 11.73 -9.09 -3.58
C TRP A 78 11.24 -8.14 -2.46
N SER A 79 11.87 -8.15 -1.27
CA SER A 79 11.58 -7.15 -0.24
C SER A 79 11.91 -5.72 -0.68
N PHE A 80 13.00 -5.55 -1.44
CA PHE A 80 13.37 -4.27 -2.02
C PHE A 80 12.35 -3.82 -3.08
N ILE A 81 11.89 -4.72 -3.95
CA ILE A 81 10.83 -4.42 -4.92
C ILE A 81 9.55 -3.95 -4.22
N VAL A 82 9.13 -4.62 -3.14
CA VAL A 82 7.96 -4.19 -2.33
C VAL A 82 8.19 -2.79 -1.75
N ALA A 83 9.37 -2.51 -1.20
CA ALA A 83 9.70 -1.20 -0.65
C ALA A 83 9.66 -0.11 -1.73
N VAL A 84 10.21 -0.36 -2.91
CA VAL A 84 10.17 0.58 -4.04
C VAL A 84 8.73 0.78 -4.52
N MET A 85 7.93 -0.28 -4.64
CA MET A 85 6.53 -0.16 -5.04
C MET A 85 5.72 0.70 -4.07
N LEU A 86 5.82 0.44 -2.76
CA LEU A 86 5.12 1.22 -1.74
C LEU A 86 5.59 2.67 -1.73
N PHE A 87 6.90 2.88 -1.75
CA PHE A 87 7.47 4.22 -1.71
C PHE A 87 7.15 5.02 -2.98
N SER A 88 7.18 4.39 -4.16
CA SER A 88 6.86 5.08 -5.41
C SER A 88 5.36 5.34 -5.54
N LEU A 89 4.50 4.35 -5.29
CA LEU A 89 3.04 4.55 -5.40
C LEU A 89 2.54 5.57 -4.37
N GLY A 90 2.90 5.41 -3.10
CA GLY A 90 2.51 6.35 -2.05
C GLY A 90 3.22 7.68 -2.19
N GLY A 91 4.54 7.68 -2.35
CA GLY A 91 5.35 8.90 -2.38
C GLY A 91 5.08 9.78 -3.61
N LEU A 92 5.00 9.21 -4.82
CA LEU A 92 4.69 10.00 -6.02
C LEU A 92 3.27 10.53 -5.99
N PHE A 93 2.30 9.74 -5.51
CA PHE A 93 0.93 10.19 -5.37
C PHE A 93 0.82 11.30 -4.32
N ALA A 94 1.49 11.18 -3.17
CA ALA A 94 1.55 12.23 -2.15
C ALA A 94 2.15 13.53 -2.70
N LEU A 95 3.24 13.44 -3.46
CA LEU A 95 3.87 14.60 -4.09
C LEU A 95 2.97 15.24 -5.14
N TYR A 96 2.35 14.43 -5.99
CA TYR A 96 1.42 14.90 -7.02
C TYR A 96 0.24 15.65 -6.39
N GLU A 97 -0.42 15.02 -5.42
CA GLU A 97 -1.57 15.58 -4.72
C GLU A 97 -1.18 16.81 -3.92
N GLY A 98 -0.04 16.76 -3.22
CA GLY A 98 0.49 17.87 -2.43
C GLY A 98 0.79 19.11 -3.29
N LEU A 99 1.39 18.92 -4.47
CA LEU A 99 1.65 20.04 -5.39
C LEU A 99 0.36 20.62 -5.98
N HIS A 100 -0.59 19.77 -6.40
CA HIS A 100 -1.88 20.25 -6.93
C HIS A 100 -2.70 21.00 -5.88
N LYS A 101 -2.62 20.58 -4.61
CA LYS A 101 -3.28 21.27 -3.48
C LYS A 101 -2.78 22.70 -3.28
N ILE A 102 -1.51 22.98 -3.59
CA ILE A 102 -0.92 24.31 -3.36
C ILE A 102 -1.56 25.33 -4.30
N ASP A 103 -1.71 24.98 -5.58
CA ASP A 103 -2.36 25.85 -6.58
C ASP A 103 -3.84 26.11 -6.23
N GLU A 104 -4.52 25.11 -5.67
CA GLU A 104 -5.89 25.23 -5.19
C GLU A 104 -5.99 26.13 -3.94
N LEU A 105 -5.00 26.05 -3.03
CA LEU A 105 -4.93 26.87 -1.83
C LEU A 105 -4.76 28.36 -2.15
N ASP A 106 -3.92 28.68 -3.13
CA ASP A 106 -3.65 30.05 -3.54
C ASP A 106 -4.89 30.68 -4.18
N ALA A 107 -5.64 29.93 -5.00
CA ALA A 107 -6.90 30.39 -5.59
C ALA A 107 -7.99 30.69 -4.55
N ILE A 108 -8.10 29.87 -3.49
CA ILE A 108 -9.07 30.08 -2.39
C ILE A 108 -8.70 31.31 -1.54
N ARG A 109 -7.40 31.49 -1.29
CA ARG A 109 -6.86 32.62 -0.50
C ARG A 109 -7.08 33.95 -1.21
N GLU A 110 -6.93 33.99 -2.53
CA GLU A 110 -7.25 35.18 -3.34
C GLU A 110 -8.75 35.47 -3.40
N ALA A 111 -9.61 34.45 -3.32
CA ALA A 111 -11.07 34.60 -3.29
C ALA A 111 -11.64 35.03 -1.91
N GLY A 112 -10.82 35.11 -0.87
CA GLY A 112 -11.22 35.55 0.48
C GLY A 112 -12.05 34.53 1.28
N GLY A 113 -12.08 33.26 0.87
CA GLY A 113 -12.85 32.20 1.54
C GLY A 113 -12.08 31.47 2.65
N THR A 114 -12.77 31.04 3.70
CA THR A 114 -12.23 30.13 4.73
C THR A 114 -12.51 28.66 4.38
N TYR A 115 -11.52 27.80 4.68
CA TYR A 115 -11.42 26.40 4.23
C TYR A 115 -12.49 25.42 4.73
N GLU A 116 -13.47 25.87 5.52
CA GLU A 116 -14.32 24.95 6.30
C GLU A 116 -15.43 24.25 5.48
N MET A 117 -15.76 24.65 4.24
CA MET A 117 -16.98 24.14 3.59
C MET A 117 -16.93 23.84 2.07
N ALA A 118 -15.77 23.84 1.40
CA ALA A 118 -15.77 23.75 -0.07
C ALA A 118 -15.43 22.36 -0.67
N TYR A 119 -14.49 21.58 -0.11
CA TYR A 119 -14.01 20.35 -0.79
C TYR A 119 -13.67 19.20 0.18
N PRO A 120 -14.65 18.41 0.65
CA PRO A 120 -14.40 17.25 1.50
C PRO A 120 -13.61 16.13 0.79
N GLU A 121 -13.68 16.03 -0.54
CA GLU A 121 -12.87 15.08 -1.33
C GLU A 121 -11.36 15.34 -1.21
N VAL A 122 -10.97 16.61 -1.08
CA VAL A 122 -9.57 17.03 -0.96
C VAL A 122 -8.97 16.54 0.37
N ALA A 123 -9.74 16.55 1.45
CA ALA A 123 -9.32 15.98 2.74
C ALA A 123 -9.15 14.45 2.68
N ILE A 124 -10.02 13.76 1.91
CA ILE A 124 -9.94 12.31 1.72
C ILE A 124 -8.71 11.96 0.88
N GLY A 125 -8.39 12.71 -0.18
CA GLY A 125 -7.19 12.49 -0.99
C GLY A 125 -5.87 12.55 -0.21
N VAL A 126 -5.81 13.35 0.87
CA VAL A 126 -4.63 13.45 1.76
C VAL A 126 -4.60 12.32 2.80
N LEU A 127 -5.76 11.84 3.24
CA LEU A 127 -5.86 10.81 4.29
C LEU A 127 -5.52 9.39 3.80
N VAL A 128 -5.51 9.19 2.47
CA VAL A 128 -5.48 7.88 1.81
C VAL A 128 -4.09 7.50 1.30
N VAL A 129 -3.13 8.42 1.41
CA VAL A 129 -1.73 8.22 1.03
C VAL A 129 -0.87 7.80 2.22
#